data_AF-A0A7Y3M7L6-F1
#
_entry.id   AF-A0A7Y3M7L6-F1
#
_cell.length_a   1.000
_cell.length_b   1.000
_cell.length_c   1.000
_cell.angle_alpha   90.00
_cell.angle_beta   90.00
_cell.angle_gamma   90.00
#
_symmetry.space_group_name_H-M   'P 1'
#
loop_
_entity.id
_entity.type
_entity.pdbx_description
1 polymer ?
#
loop_
_entity_poly.entity_id
_entity_poly.type
_entity_poly.pdbx_seq_one_letter_code
_entity_poly.pdbx_strand_id
1 'polypeptide(L)'
;MLRLPDGRTWRAGRACFGLALSAALMFSVSAGALVIDRERDASVLSDAFFGAAANLSVSVANRRGQLHQYGGNSTGTFDQDSVFGLGSGIVLSSGDVGVYGAGPNYNTGTSTAYGDIGTPQQNLLANEIIGTGNVAYDVTELTFVFDATTEVNSLRFDLVFGSEEWPEASGAPDGFGAFLNGELIASFTSADLGMGAFPGTELDGVWQNGFSPVLEVAAALDPFGGDNTLTFLIFDTADDEVDSTVFLANFVASPDILATPEPGTAILLGLGLMALASRRRRL
;
A
#
# COMPACT_ATOMS: atom_id res chain seq x y z
N MET A 1 46.46 7.13 -48.23
CA MET A 1 46.03 8.40 -48.87
C MET A 1 45.75 8.08 -50.34
N LEU A 2 44.49 7.82 -50.69
CA LEU A 2 44.10 7.47 -52.06
C LEU A 2 43.77 8.75 -52.83
N ARG A 3 44.34 8.91 -54.04
CA ARG A 3 44.11 10.07 -54.92
C ARG A 3 43.16 9.64 -56.05
N LEU A 4 42.05 10.35 -56.23
CA LEU A 4 41.16 10.16 -57.37
C LEU A 4 41.73 10.87 -58.62
N PRO A 5 41.40 10.41 -59.84
CA PRO A 5 42.01 10.90 -61.09
C PRO A 5 41.70 12.36 -61.45
N ASP A 6 40.73 12.99 -60.78
CA ASP A 6 40.25 14.35 -61.08
C ASP A 6 40.86 15.43 -60.17
N GLY A 7 41.86 15.07 -59.34
CA GLY A 7 42.65 16.04 -58.57
C GLY A 7 41.96 16.64 -57.35
N ARG A 8 40.76 16.18 -56.96
CA ARG A 8 40.07 16.67 -55.75
C ARG A 8 40.47 15.86 -54.51
N THR A 9 40.78 16.56 -53.42
CA THR A 9 41.07 15.93 -52.12
C THR A 9 39.83 15.96 -51.22
N TRP A 10 39.37 14.79 -50.78
CA TRP A 10 38.37 14.67 -49.72
C TRP A 10 38.97 15.12 -48.38
N ARG A 11 38.45 16.21 -47.78
CA ARG A 11 38.72 16.59 -46.39
C ARG A 11 37.63 15.98 -45.52
N ALA A 12 37.97 14.96 -44.74
CA ALA A 12 37.09 14.42 -43.71
C ALA A 12 36.87 15.50 -42.64
N GLY A 13 35.63 15.96 -42.51
CA GLY A 13 35.21 16.85 -41.43
C GLY A 13 35.39 16.16 -40.09
N ARG A 14 36.16 16.79 -39.20
CA ARG A 14 36.29 16.37 -37.80
C ARG A 14 34.98 16.69 -37.08
N ALA A 15 34.18 15.68 -36.78
CA ALA A 15 33.15 15.78 -35.76
C ALA A 15 33.83 15.79 -34.38
N CYS A 16 33.86 16.95 -33.73
CA CYS A 16 34.23 17.07 -32.33
C CYS A 16 33.08 16.52 -31.49
N PHE A 17 33.23 15.31 -30.93
CA PHE A 17 32.40 14.83 -29.84
C PHE A 17 32.76 15.62 -28.57
N GLY A 18 31.93 16.60 -28.22
CA GLY A 18 31.99 17.25 -26.91
C GLY A 18 31.36 16.33 -25.87
N LEU A 19 32.18 15.74 -25.01
CA LEU A 19 31.74 15.07 -23.78
C LEU A 19 31.28 16.16 -22.81
N ALA A 20 29.98 16.40 -22.72
CA ALA A 20 29.39 17.19 -21.64
C ALA A 20 29.29 16.28 -20.40
N LEU A 21 30.22 16.44 -19.47
CA LEU A 21 30.17 15.81 -18.15
C LEU A 21 29.19 16.62 -17.28
N SER A 22 27.91 16.26 -17.32
CA SER A 22 26.94 16.78 -16.35
C SER A 22 27.22 16.15 -14.99
N ALA A 23 27.90 16.90 -14.12
CA ALA A 23 27.99 16.57 -12.70
C ALA A 23 26.60 16.79 -12.08
N ALA A 24 25.85 15.72 -11.90
CA ALA A 24 24.66 15.74 -11.07
C ALA A 24 25.10 16.00 -9.62
N LEU A 25 24.75 17.17 -9.09
CA LEU A 25 24.79 17.45 -7.66
C LEU A 25 23.80 16.50 -6.99
N MET A 26 24.30 15.37 -6.51
CA MET A 26 23.57 14.49 -5.59
C MET A 26 23.45 15.26 -4.27
N PHE A 27 22.30 15.90 -4.05
CA PHE A 27 21.94 16.31 -2.70
C PHE A 27 21.68 15.02 -1.91
N SER A 28 22.62 14.61 -1.08
CA SER A 28 22.35 13.62 -0.04
C SER A 28 21.42 14.28 0.97
N VAL A 29 20.11 14.08 0.81
CA VAL A 29 19.22 14.13 1.96
C VAL A 29 19.66 12.96 2.83
N SER A 30 20.22 13.26 4.01
CA SER A 30 20.33 12.27 5.07
C SER A 30 18.91 11.96 5.52
N ALA A 31 18.24 11.07 4.81
CA ALA A 31 16.96 10.53 5.25
C ALA A 31 17.25 9.60 6.45
N GLY A 32 16.46 9.73 7.52
CA GLY A 32 16.58 8.86 8.69
C GLY A 32 16.37 7.39 8.30
N ALA A 33 16.99 6.48 9.03
CA ALA A 33 16.65 5.06 8.91
C ALA A 33 15.18 4.87 9.32
N LEU A 34 14.46 3.93 8.70
CA LEU A 34 13.13 3.52 9.16
C LEU A 34 13.23 3.09 10.63
N VAL A 35 12.58 3.84 11.51
CA VAL A 35 12.44 3.55 12.94
C VAL A 35 10.98 3.37 13.24
N ILE A 36 10.66 2.22 13.83
CA ILE A 36 9.31 1.89 14.30
C ILE A 36 9.29 1.98 15.81
N ASP A 37 8.33 2.76 16.32
CA ASP A 37 7.97 2.79 17.72
C ASP A 37 6.65 2.03 17.92
N ARG A 38 6.67 1.04 18.81
CA ARG A 38 5.46 0.31 19.21
C ARG A 38 4.51 1.31 19.88
N GLU A 39 3.29 1.42 19.35
CA GLU A 39 2.29 2.37 19.84
C GLU A 39 0.91 1.71 19.86
N ARG A 40 0.12 2.03 20.88
CA ARG A 40 -1.21 1.48 21.13
C ARG A 40 -2.25 2.55 21.46
N ASP A 41 -1.85 3.77 21.73
CA ASP A 41 -2.78 4.85 21.95
C ASP A 41 -3.45 5.20 20.62
N ALA A 42 -4.77 5.06 20.61
CA ALA A 42 -5.59 5.32 19.45
C ALA A 42 -5.49 6.79 18.99
N SER A 43 -5.34 7.73 19.93
CA SER A 43 -5.16 9.14 19.58
C SER A 43 -3.81 9.39 18.91
N VAL A 44 -2.74 8.75 19.39
CA VAL A 44 -1.40 8.87 18.79
C VAL A 44 -1.38 8.25 17.38
N LEU A 45 -1.98 7.06 17.20
CA LEU A 45 -2.07 6.42 15.88
C LEU A 45 -2.93 7.25 14.91
N SER A 46 -4.04 7.82 15.39
CA SER A 46 -4.87 8.73 14.59
C SER A 46 -4.09 9.97 14.16
N ASP A 47 -3.41 10.62 15.11
CA ASP A 47 -2.62 11.83 14.85
C ASP A 47 -1.45 11.54 13.89
N ALA A 48 -0.81 10.38 14.01
CA ALA A 48 0.27 9.97 13.11
C ALA A 48 -0.23 9.68 11.69
N PHE A 49 -1.41 9.08 11.52
CA PHE A 49 -1.93 8.74 10.20
C PHE A 49 -2.58 9.92 9.48
N PHE A 50 -3.48 10.65 10.15
CA PHE A 50 -4.19 11.78 9.55
C PHE A 50 -3.38 13.09 9.60
N GLY A 51 -2.41 13.19 10.51
CA GLY A 51 -1.66 14.42 10.72
C GLY A 51 -2.57 15.61 11.02
N ALA A 52 -2.19 16.78 10.50
CA ALA A 52 -3.00 18.00 10.58
C ALA A 52 -4.04 18.10 9.46
N ALA A 53 -4.78 17.02 9.14
CA ALA A 53 -5.87 17.04 8.15
C ALA A 53 -7.00 17.98 8.60
N ALA A 54 -6.84 19.28 8.35
CA ALA A 54 -7.62 20.37 8.92
C ALA A 54 -9.13 20.34 8.60
N ASN A 55 -9.53 19.53 7.61
CA ASN A 55 -10.90 19.42 7.12
C ASN A 55 -11.61 18.14 7.60
N LEU A 56 -11.01 17.38 8.51
CA LEU A 56 -11.62 16.20 9.10
C LEU A 56 -11.68 16.35 10.63
N SER A 57 -12.81 16.00 11.23
CA SER A 57 -12.83 15.62 12.65
C SER A 57 -12.74 14.12 12.75
N VAL A 58 -11.63 13.61 13.29
CA VAL A 58 -11.35 12.18 13.39
C VAL A 58 -11.51 11.71 14.82
N SER A 59 -12.09 10.53 14.98
CA SER A 59 -12.11 9.76 16.22
C SER A 59 -11.80 8.30 15.90
N VAL A 60 -11.26 7.56 16.87
CA VAL A 60 -11.06 6.12 16.71
C VAL A 60 -12.25 5.39 17.28
N ALA A 61 -12.91 4.57 16.47
CA ALA A 61 -14.12 3.86 16.86
C ALA A 61 -13.85 2.42 17.31
N ASN A 62 -12.86 1.75 16.70
CA ASN A 62 -12.43 0.42 17.11
C ASN A 62 -10.93 0.28 16.95
N ARG A 63 -10.30 -0.35 17.96
CA ARG A 63 -8.91 -0.75 17.91
C ARG A 63 -8.79 -2.15 18.51
N ARG A 64 -8.38 -3.10 17.68
CA ARG A 64 -7.91 -4.42 18.11
C ARG A 64 -6.49 -4.61 17.60
N GLY A 65 -5.56 -4.00 18.33
CA GLY A 65 -4.14 -4.32 18.22
C GLY A 65 -3.76 -5.37 19.26
N GLN A 66 -3.02 -6.38 18.85
CA GLN A 66 -2.60 -7.51 19.65
C GLN A 66 -1.43 -7.12 20.56
N LEU A 67 -1.28 -7.87 21.67
CA LEU A 67 -0.17 -7.69 22.59
C LEU A 67 0.28 -9.07 23.08
N HIS A 68 1.53 -9.39 22.79
CA HIS A 68 2.11 -10.67 23.15
C HIS A 68 2.54 -10.60 24.61
N GLN A 69 2.49 -11.73 25.32
CA GLN A 69 2.87 -11.78 26.73
C GLN A 69 4.33 -11.31 26.98
N TYR A 70 5.18 -11.37 25.96
CA TYR A 70 6.58 -10.95 26.01
C TYR A 70 6.85 -9.55 25.40
N GLY A 71 5.82 -8.76 25.11
CA GLY A 71 5.95 -7.34 24.74
C GLY A 71 5.86 -7.03 23.25
N GLY A 72 5.57 -8.01 22.39
CA GLY A 72 5.27 -7.78 20.98
C GLY A 72 3.95 -7.03 20.81
N ASN A 73 3.91 -6.07 19.88
CA ASN A 73 2.73 -5.23 19.65
C ASN A 73 2.45 -5.12 18.16
N SER A 74 1.20 -5.30 17.77
CA SER A 74 0.82 -5.37 16.37
C SER A 74 0.54 -4.03 15.69
N THR A 75 0.71 -2.93 16.43
CA THR A 75 0.55 -1.57 15.93
C THR A 75 1.71 -0.68 16.35
N GLY A 76 2.02 0.32 15.53
CA GLY A 76 3.05 1.30 15.83
C GLY A 76 2.97 2.55 14.98
N THR A 77 3.88 3.48 15.27
CA THR A 77 4.17 4.65 14.44
C THR A 77 5.57 4.50 13.85
N PHE A 78 5.80 5.13 12.72
CA PHE A 78 7.14 5.25 12.16
C PHE A 78 7.39 6.67 11.68
N ASP A 79 8.65 7.09 11.77
CA ASP A 79 9.07 8.42 11.35
C ASP A 79 10.03 8.35 10.17
N GLN A 80 9.75 9.18 9.16
CA GLN A 80 10.57 9.41 7.95
C GLN A 80 11.29 8.16 7.44
N ASP A 81 10.63 7.46 6.52
CA ASP A 81 11.14 6.23 5.97
C ASP A 81 12.03 6.47 4.74
N SER A 82 13.32 6.19 4.88
CA SER A 82 14.26 6.19 3.75
C SER A 82 14.33 4.87 2.98
N VAL A 83 13.74 3.80 3.52
CA VAL A 83 13.76 2.46 2.94
C VAL A 83 12.75 2.39 1.79
N PHE A 84 11.48 2.67 2.06
CA PHE A 84 10.43 2.65 1.02
C PHE A 84 10.18 4.03 0.42
N GLY A 85 10.59 5.11 1.10
CA GLY A 85 10.35 6.48 0.67
C GLY A 85 8.98 7.02 1.12
N LEU A 86 8.41 6.44 2.19
CA LEU A 86 7.19 6.95 2.81
C LEU A 86 7.47 8.17 3.72
N GLY A 87 6.47 9.04 3.87
CA GLY A 87 6.43 10.00 4.97
C GLY A 87 6.22 9.28 6.31
N SER A 88 6.24 10.01 7.43
CA SER A 88 5.84 9.44 8.73
C SER A 88 4.39 8.93 8.70
N GLY A 89 4.09 7.93 9.51
CA GLY A 89 2.76 7.32 9.53
C GLY A 89 2.59 6.24 10.59
N ILE A 90 1.68 5.29 10.31
CA ILE A 90 1.40 4.14 11.18
C ILE A 90 1.80 2.83 10.51
N VAL A 91 2.13 1.85 11.33
CA VAL A 91 2.43 0.48 10.90
C VAL A 91 1.49 -0.48 11.62
N LEU A 92 0.94 -1.44 10.89
CA LEU A 92 0.14 -2.55 11.41
C LEU A 92 0.80 -3.86 10.98
N SER A 93 0.73 -4.87 11.83
CA SER A 93 1.22 -6.22 11.52
C SER A 93 0.25 -7.26 12.06
N SER A 94 0.24 -8.47 11.49
CA SER A 94 -0.29 -9.63 12.23
C SER A 94 0.64 -10.06 13.36
N GLY A 95 1.92 -9.67 13.26
CA GLY A 95 2.98 -9.87 14.22
C GLY A 95 3.32 -8.69 15.14
N ASP A 96 4.58 -8.61 15.55
CA ASP A 96 5.14 -7.50 16.31
C ASP A 96 5.80 -6.48 15.37
N VAL A 97 5.27 -5.27 15.30
CA VAL A 97 5.80 -4.23 14.39
C VAL A 97 7.25 -3.84 14.70
N GLY A 98 7.70 -4.05 15.94
CA GLY A 98 9.03 -3.59 16.37
C GLY A 98 10.20 -4.45 15.87
N VAL A 99 9.95 -5.40 14.98
CA VAL A 99 10.98 -6.25 14.33
C VAL A 99 11.18 -5.93 12.85
N TYR A 100 10.51 -4.89 12.31
CA TYR A 100 10.53 -4.53 10.88
C TYR A 100 11.16 -3.17 10.60
N GLY A 101 12.37 -2.95 11.10
CA GLY A 101 13.11 -1.72 10.91
C GLY A 101 13.91 -1.65 9.60
N ALA A 102 14.71 -0.59 9.48
CA ALA A 102 15.74 -0.53 8.45
C ALA A 102 16.88 -1.51 8.76
N GLY A 103 17.20 -2.37 7.80
CA GLY A 103 18.25 -3.36 7.98
C GLY A 103 18.32 -4.36 6.82
N PRO A 104 19.36 -5.18 6.78
CA PRO A 104 19.31 -6.40 5.98
C PRO A 104 18.39 -7.43 6.65
N ASN A 105 17.62 -8.17 5.84
CA ASN A 105 16.91 -9.33 6.34
C ASN A 105 17.88 -10.48 6.70
N TYR A 106 17.76 -11.02 7.92
CA TYR A 106 18.48 -12.19 8.41
C TYR A 106 17.57 -13.37 8.81
N ASN A 107 16.24 -13.22 8.70
CA ASN A 107 15.24 -14.20 9.09
C ASN A 107 14.09 -14.25 8.07
N THR A 108 13.72 -15.43 7.59
CA THR A 108 12.75 -15.63 6.50
C THR A 108 11.48 -16.29 7.03
N GLY A 109 10.88 -15.71 8.07
CA GLY A 109 9.89 -16.40 8.90
C GLY A 109 9.80 -15.81 10.30
N THR A 110 9.86 -14.48 10.37
CA THR A 110 9.61 -13.78 11.63
C THR A 110 8.16 -14.01 12.04
N SER A 111 7.99 -14.30 13.32
CA SER A 111 6.76 -14.79 13.92
C SER A 111 6.60 -14.24 15.31
N THR A 112 5.38 -13.81 15.62
CA THR A 112 4.99 -13.47 16.99
C THR A 112 4.03 -14.52 17.56
N ALA A 113 3.21 -15.14 16.71
CA ALA A 113 2.26 -16.19 17.06
C ALA A 113 1.46 -15.85 18.32
N TYR A 114 0.64 -14.80 18.23
CA TYR A 114 -0.28 -14.42 19.29
C TYR A 114 -1.33 -15.52 19.54
N GLY A 115 -1.65 -16.33 18.52
CA GLY A 115 -2.58 -17.46 18.61
C GLY A 115 -4.04 -17.03 18.72
N ASP A 116 -4.35 -15.81 18.29
CA ASP A 116 -5.66 -15.19 18.42
C ASP A 116 -6.51 -15.46 17.17
N ILE A 117 -7.52 -16.33 17.32
CA ILE A 117 -8.49 -16.60 16.26
C ILE A 117 -9.35 -15.34 16.02
N GLY A 118 -9.46 -14.92 14.75
CA GLY A 118 -10.31 -13.83 14.33
C GLY A 118 -11.77 -14.00 14.76
N THR A 119 -12.40 -12.90 15.16
CA THR A 119 -13.84 -12.89 15.47
C THR A 119 -14.68 -13.19 14.23
N PRO A 120 -15.99 -13.53 14.38
CA PRO A 120 -16.86 -13.71 13.22
C PRO A 120 -16.89 -12.50 12.28
N GLN A 121 -16.88 -11.27 12.82
CA GLN A 121 -16.87 -10.04 12.04
C GLN A 121 -15.55 -9.85 11.29
N GLN A 122 -14.41 -10.10 11.93
CA GLN A 122 -13.10 -10.04 11.29
C GLN A 122 -12.98 -11.07 10.17
N ASN A 123 -13.46 -12.29 10.39
CA ASN A 123 -13.49 -13.31 9.35
C ASN A 123 -14.38 -12.91 8.17
N LEU A 124 -15.49 -12.19 8.39
CA LEU A 124 -16.30 -11.70 7.26
C LEU A 124 -15.49 -10.73 6.38
N LEU A 125 -14.78 -9.77 6.99
CA LEU A 125 -13.93 -8.84 6.26
C LEU A 125 -12.73 -9.56 5.60
N ALA A 126 -12.05 -10.45 6.31
CA ALA A 126 -10.93 -11.23 5.79
C ALA A 126 -11.35 -12.07 4.58
N ASN A 127 -12.51 -12.71 4.63
CA ASN A 127 -13.02 -13.52 3.50
C ASN A 127 -13.32 -12.69 2.23
N GLU A 128 -13.47 -11.37 2.32
CA GLU A 128 -13.54 -10.51 1.12
C GLU A 128 -12.16 -10.34 0.44
N ILE A 129 -11.07 -10.50 1.19
CA ILE A 129 -9.68 -10.35 0.73
C ILE A 129 -9.14 -11.70 0.21
N ILE A 130 -9.23 -12.75 1.04
CA ILE A 130 -8.62 -14.07 0.77
C ILE A 130 -9.62 -15.12 0.26
N GLY A 131 -10.89 -14.75 0.09
CA GLY A 131 -11.97 -15.65 -0.31
C GLY A 131 -12.53 -16.48 0.86
N THR A 132 -13.74 -17.00 0.65
CA THR A 132 -14.52 -17.71 1.67
C THR A 132 -13.95 -19.08 2.04
N GLY A 133 -14.06 -19.44 3.32
CA GLY A 133 -13.71 -20.77 3.83
C GLY A 133 -12.38 -20.83 4.57
N ASN A 134 -11.68 -19.71 4.64
CA ASN A 134 -10.48 -19.53 5.43
C ASN A 134 -10.81 -18.91 6.79
N VAL A 135 -9.88 -19.08 7.73
CA VAL A 135 -9.95 -18.48 9.06
C VAL A 135 -8.77 -17.53 9.18
N ALA A 136 -9.05 -16.30 9.59
CA ALA A 136 -8.04 -15.31 9.91
C ALA A 136 -7.55 -15.52 11.35
N TYR A 137 -6.24 -15.44 11.54
CA TYR A 137 -5.57 -15.41 12.84
C TYR A 137 -4.80 -14.11 12.99
N ASP A 138 -4.43 -13.82 14.22
CA ASP A 138 -3.56 -12.71 14.60
C ASP A 138 -3.99 -11.36 13.98
N VAL A 139 -5.33 -11.20 13.91
CA VAL A 139 -5.96 -10.07 13.25
C VAL A 139 -5.68 -8.77 14.00
N THR A 140 -5.07 -7.83 13.29
CA THR A 140 -4.97 -6.44 13.68
C THR A 140 -5.99 -5.60 12.90
N GLU A 141 -6.91 -4.98 13.63
CA GLU A 141 -7.97 -4.14 13.08
C GLU A 141 -7.89 -2.72 13.67
N LEU A 142 -7.87 -1.71 12.80
CA LEU A 142 -7.93 -0.31 13.18
C LEU A 142 -9.02 0.40 12.37
N THR A 143 -10.03 0.93 13.07
CA THR A 143 -11.14 1.66 12.46
C THR A 143 -11.18 3.10 12.94
N PHE A 144 -11.07 4.01 11.99
CA PHE A 144 -11.28 5.43 12.16
C PHE A 144 -12.70 5.81 11.78
N VAL A 145 -13.33 6.65 12.60
CA VAL A 145 -14.56 7.36 12.27
C VAL A 145 -14.22 8.82 12.06
N PHE A 146 -14.57 9.36 10.90
CA PHE A 146 -14.30 10.75 10.59
C PHE A 146 -15.50 11.43 9.94
N ASP A 147 -15.66 12.72 10.25
CA ASP A 147 -16.61 13.59 9.58
C ASP A 147 -15.86 14.37 8.50
N ALA A 148 -16.29 14.18 7.25
CA ALA A 148 -15.79 14.91 6.12
C ALA A 148 -16.68 16.14 5.92
N THR A 149 -16.08 17.34 5.93
CA THR A 149 -16.85 18.55 5.57
C THR A 149 -17.46 18.41 4.17
N THR A 150 -18.51 19.17 3.87
CA THR A 150 -19.19 19.16 2.56
C THR A 150 -18.29 19.54 1.37
N GLU A 151 -17.05 19.94 1.64
CA GLU A 151 -16.05 20.31 0.65
C GLU A 151 -15.08 19.16 0.35
N VAL A 152 -15.19 17.99 1.00
CA VAL A 152 -14.31 16.82 0.80
C VAL A 152 -15.06 15.75 0.01
N ASN A 153 -14.52 15.38 -1.16
CA ASN A 153 -15.13 14.41 -2.08
C ASN A 153 -14.25 13.17 -2.32
N SER A 154 -13.04 13.15 -1.79
CA SER A 154 -12.14 12.01 -1.91
C SER A 154 -11.13 11.95 -0.78
N LEU A 155 -10.61 10.75 -0.56
CA LEU A 155 -9.41 10.51 0.23
C LEU A 155 -8.35 9.84 -0.62
N ARG A 156 -7.09 10.00 -0.20
CA ARG A 156 -5.96 9.18 -0.63
C ARG A 156 -5.02 8.93 0.54
N PHE A 157 -4.26 7.85 0.45
CA PHE A 157 -3.13 7.55 1.33
C PHE A 157 -2.14 6.65 0.59
N ASP A 158 -0.91 6.63 1.07
CA ASP A 158 0.14 5.76 0.57
C ASP A 158 0.30 4.55 1.48
N LEU A 159 0.65 3.41 0.89
CA LEU A 159 0.96 2.20 1.63
C LEU A 159 2.14 1.41 1.06
N VAL A 160 2.74 0.59 1.92
CA VAL A 160 3.69 -0.47 1.57
C VAL A 160 3.24 -1.73 2.28
N PHE A 161 3.03 -2.82 1.54
CA PHE A 161 2.70 -4.13 2.09
C PHE A 161 3.93 -5.05 1.98
N GLY A 162 4.21 -5.80 3.04
CA GLY A 162 5.24 -6.83 3.06
C GLY A 162 4.85 -8.01 3.93
N SER A 163 5.53 -9.13 3.74
CA SER A 163 5.21 -10.39 4.39
C SER A 163 6.44 -11.26 4.52
N GLU A 164 6.54 -11.96 5.63
CA GLU A 164 7.51 -13.02 5.89
C GLU A 164 7.08 -14.35 5.25
N GLU A 165 5.84 -14.47 4.79
CA GLU A 165 5.38 -15.67 4.09
C GLU A 165 5.93 -15.74 2.65
N TRP A 166 6.42 -14.65 2.08
CA TRP A 166 7.01 -14.69 0.74
C TRP A 166 8.50 -15.03 0.82
N PRO A 167 9.03 -15.90 -0.06
CA PRO A 167 8.36 -16.62 -1.16
C PRO A 167 7.75 -17.98 -0.80
N GLU A 168 7.77 -18.39 0.47
CA GLU A 168 7.41 -19.73 0.95
C GLU A 168 5.91 -20.03 1.01
N ALA A 169 5.05 -19.03 0.82
CA ALA A 169 3.61 -19.07 1.04
C ALA A 169 2.97 -20.26 0.31
N SER A 170 2.55 -21.27 1.08
CA SER A 170 2.03 -22.52 0.52
C SER A 170 0.50 -22.58 0.59
N GLY A 171 -0.16 -21.65 -0.12
CA GLY A 171 -1.57 -21.76 -0.48
C GLY A 171 -2.59 -21.10 0.47
N ALA A 172 -2.14 -20.52 1.58
CA ALA A 172 -2.96 -19.74 2.50
C ALA A 172 -2.29 -18.38 2.73
N PRO A 173 -2.33 -17.45 1.75
CA PRO A 173 -1.59 -16.22 1.88
C PRO A 173 -2.24 -15.28 2.91
N ASP A 174 -1.43 -14.68 3.76
CA ASP A 174 -1.80 -13.56 4.61
C ASP A 174 -2.42 -12.42 3.82
N GLY A 175 -3.28 -11.67 4.49
CA GLY A 175 -4.09 -10.65 3.86
C GLY A 175 -3.95 -9.30 4.54
N PHE A 176 -3.93 -8.26 3.72
CA PHE A 176 -4.23 -6.90 4.14
C PHE A 176 -5.41 -6.36 3.32
N GLY A 177 -6.27 -5.56 3.96
CA GLY A 177 -7.32 -4.81 3.28
C GLY A 177 -7.64 -3.48 3.94
N ALA A 178 -8.08 -2.54 3.11
CA ALA A 178 -8.63 -1.26 3.51
C ALA A 178 -10.09 -1.15 3.07
N PHE A 179 -10.96 -0.74 3.98
CA PHE A 179 -12.40 -0.61 3.76
C PHE A 179 -12.85 0.81 4.03
N LEU A 180 -13.60 1.42 3.11
CA LEU A 180 -14.25 2.71 3.28
C LEU A 180 -15.76 2.51 3.35
N ASN A 181 -16.40 2.90 4.45
CA ASN A 181 -17.83 2.72 4.68
C ASN A 181 -18.31 1.27 4.48
N GLY A 182 -17.43 0.30 4.76
CA GLY A 182 -17.66 -1.13 4.56
C GLY A 182 -17.39 -1.65 3.15
N GLU A 183 -16.98 -0.81 2.20
CA GLU A 183 -16.56 -1.24 0.86
C GLU A 183 -15.04 -1.44 0.81
N LEU A 184 -14.59 -2.59 0.28
CA LEU A 184 -13.17 -2.87 0.06
C LEU A 184 -12.59 -1.94 -1.02
N ILE A 185 -11.64 -1.08 -0.63
CA ILE A 185 -10.99 -0.10 -1.53
C ILE A 185 -9.54 -0.49 -1.90
N ALA A 186 -8.92 -1.39 -1.15
CA ALA A 186 -7.61 -1.96 -1.46
C ALA A 186 -7.42 -3.31 -0.76
N SER A 187 -6.72 -4.23 -1.40
CA SER A 187 -6.38 -5.54 -0.85
C SER A 187 -5.05 -6.06 -1.39
N PHE A 188 -4.27 -6.70 -0.54
CA PHE A 188 -2.98 -7.29 -0.87
C PHE A 188 -2.83 -8.64 -0.18
N THR A 189 -2.15 -9.58 -0.84
CA THR A 189 -1.85 -10.90 -0.28
C THR A 189 -0.38 -11.27 -0.44
N SER A 190 0.15 -12.10 0.46
CA SER A 190 1.54 -12.60 0.38
C SER A 190 1.81 -13.47 -0.87
N ALA A 191 0.76 -13.93 -1.56
CA ALA A 191 0.84 -14.65 -2.84
C ALA A 191 0.75 -13.75 -4.08
N ASP A 192 0.61 -12.43 -3.91
CA ASP A 192 0.48 -11.52 -5.04
C ASP A 192 1.74 -11.52 -5.92
N LEU A 193 1.54 -11.43 -7.24
CA LEU A 193 2.65 -11.39 -8.21
C LEU A 193 3.58 -10.18 -8.06
N GLY A 194 3.16 -9.16 -7.29
CA GLY A 194 3.96 -7.98 -6.98
C GLY A 194 4.97 -8.20 -5.86
N MET A 195 4.89 -9.30 -5.12
CA MET A 195 5.80 -9.60 -4.01
C MET A 195 7.22 -9.91 -4.51
N GLY A 196 8.22 -9.36 -3.83
CA GLY A 196 9.62 -9.61 -4.12
C GLY A 196 10.54 -9.08 -3.04
N ALA A 197 11.76 -9.61 -3.00
CA ALA A 197 12.81 -9.12 -2.12
C ALA A 197 13.05 -7.62 -2.34
N PHE A 198 13.18 -6.87 -1.23
CA PHE A 198 13.43 -5.44 -1.26
C PHE A 198 14.61 -5.10 -0.34
N PRO A 199 15.64 -4.40 -0.82
CA PRO A 199 16.83 -4.13 -0.02
C PRO A 199 16.56 -3.06 1.05
N GLY A 200 17.19 -3.20 2.22
CA GLY A 200 17.18 -2.19 3.28
C GLY A 200 16.05 -2.33 4.29
N THR A 201 15.23 -3.38 4.17
CA THR A 201 14.24 -3.79 5.17
C THR A 201 14.57 -5.17 5.73
N GLU A 202 14.11 -5.41 6.96
CA GLU A 202 14.11 -6.72 7.61
C GLU A 202 13.02 -7.65 7.06
N LEU A 203 12.06 -7.14 6.27
CA LEU A 203 11.02 -7.94 5.61
C LEU A 203 11.58 -8.86 4.52
N ASP A 204 11.04 -10.08 4.43
CA ASP A 204 11.40 -11.03 3.37
C ASP A 204 10.87 -10.63 1.98
N GLY A 205 9.56 -10.39 1.90
CA GLY A 205 8.90 -9.90 0.70
C GLY A 205 8.26 -8.53 0.89
N VAL A 206 8.37 -7.67 -0.11
CA VAL A 206 7.64 -6.40 -0.21
C VAL A 206 6.96 -6.34 -1.56
N TRP A 207 5.68 -5.94 -1.55
CA TRP A 207 4.91 -5.75 -2.76
C TRP A 207 5.41 -4.53 -3.52
N GLN A 208 5.61 -4.65 -4.84
CA GLN A 208 6.09 -3.58 -5.70
C GLN A 208 5.33 -3.52 -7.03
N ASN A 209 5.04 -2.30 -7.52
CA ASN A 209 4.48 -2.08 -8.86
C ASN A 209 5.55 -2.04 -9.97
N GLY A 210 6.64 -2.81 -9.79
CA GLY A 210 7.78 -2.89 -10.69
C GLY A 210 8.80 -1.75 -10.58
N PHE A 211 8.46 -0.61 -9.97
CA PHE A 211 9.37 0.52 -9.77
C PHE A 211 9.35 1.12 -8.36
N SER A 212 8.26 0.91 -7.61
CA SER A 212 8.07 1.48 -6.28
C SER A 212 7.38 0.47 -5.36
N PRO A 213 7.83 0.35 -4.10
CA PRO A 213 7.07 -0.35 -3.07
C PRO A 213 5.88 0.48 -2.56
N VAL A 214 5.89 1.80 -2.78
CA VAL A 214 4.84 2.73 -2.34
C VAL A 214 3.67 2.72 -3.32
N LEU A 215 2.48 2.49 -2.77
CA LEU A 215 1.22 2.36 -3.49
C LEU A 215 0.22 3.39 -3.00
N GLU A 216 -0.29 4.19 -3.93
CA GLU A 216 -1.36 5.14 -3.63
C GLU A 216 -2.71 4.41 -3.68
N VAL A 217 -3.48 4.53 -2.61
CA VAL A 217 -4.90 4.17 -2.56
C VAL A 217 -5.71 5.44 -2.56
N ALA A 218 -6.71 5.51 -3.42
CA ALA A 218 -7.58 6.67 -3.54
C ALA A 218 -9.04 6.22 -3.69
N ALA A 219 -9.96 6.87 -2.97
CA ALA A 219 -11.37 6.52 -2.96
C ALA A 219 -12.25 7.77 -2.92
N ALA A 220 -13.40 7.70 -3.60
CA ALA A 220 -14.41 8.75 -3.53
C ALA A 220 -15.10 8.72 -2.15
N LEU A 221 -15.37 9.90 -1.60
CA LEU A 221 -16.16 10.08 -0.39
C LEU A 221 -17.54 10.61 -0.76
N ASP A 222 -18.57 10.22 0.00
CA ASP A 222 -19.86 10.89 -0.07
C ASP A 222 -19.79 12.17 0.77
N PRO A 223 -19.77 13.37 0.15
CA PRO A 223 -19.68 14.64 0.87
C PRO A 223 -20.94 14.98 1.68
N PHE A 224 -22.00 14.19 1.54
CA PHE A 224 -23.26 14.34 2.28
C PHE A 224 -23.52 13.18 3.25
N GLY A 225 -22.64 12.17 3.26
CA GLY A 225 -22.69 11.06 4.19
C GLY A 225 -22.15 11.48 5.55
N GLY A 226 -22.81 11.09 6.64
CA GLY A 226 -22.38 11.39 8.02
C GLY A 226 -21.05 10.72 8.40
N ASP A 227 -20.98 10.17 9.61
CA ASP A 227 -19.78 9.48 10.13
C ASP A 227 -19.21 8.44 9.12
N ASN A 228 -18.13 8.80 8.42
CA ASN A 228 -17.44 7.91 7.50
C ASN A 228 -16.53 6.98 8.29
N THR A 229 -16.39 5.72 7.83
CA THR A 229 -15.49 4.75 8.45
C THR A 229 -14.36 4.36 7.51
N LEU A 230 -13.12 4.43 7.98
CA LEU A 230 -11.96 3.84 7.31
C LEU A 230 -11.39 2.75 8.21
N THR A 231 -11.47 1.51 7.75
CA THR A 231 -11.00 0.32 8.47
C THR A 231 -9.81 -0.29 7.75
N PHE A 232 -8.74 -0.53 8.49
CA PHE A 232 -7.60 -1.32 8.07
C PHE A 232 -7.62 -2.67 8.79
N LEU A 233 -7.32 -3.73 8.04
CA LEU A 233 -7.28 -5.10 8.52
C LEU A 233 -6.02 -5.77 7.99
N ILE A 234 -5.22 -6.37 8.87
CA ILE A 234 -4.11 -7.26 8.50
C ILE A 234 -4.16 -8.51 9.39
N PHE A 235 -3.86 -9.67 8.83
CA PHE A 235 -4.06 -10.96 9.49
C PHE A 235 -3.28 -12.08 8.82
N ASP A 236 -3.08 -13.15 9.59
CA ASP A 236 -2.56 -14.41 9.09
C ASP A 236 -3.70 -15.30 8.56
N THR A 237 -3.42 -16.09 7.53
CA THR A 237 -4.42 -16.99 6.95
C THR A 237 -4.17 -18.44 7.33
N ALA A 238 -5.18 -19.09 7.90
CA ALA A 238 -5.21 -20.52 8.26
C ALA A 238 -4.32 -20.97 9.44
N ASP A 239 -3.21 -20.28 9.71
CA ASP A 239 -2.39 -20.41 10.92
C ASP A 239 -2.00 -19.04 11.49
N ASP A 240 -1.19 -19.01 12.54
CA ASP A 240 -0.68 -17.85 13.28
C ASP A 240 0.87 -17.77 13.25
N GLU A 241 1.52 -18.44 12.27
CA GLU A 241 2.97 -18.67 12.37
C GLU A 241 3.82 -17.59 11.73
N VAL A 242 3.41 -16.94 10.64
CA VAL A 242 4.30 -16.07 9.88
C VAL A 242 3.67 -14.71 9.70
N ASP A 243 4.40 -13.67 10.11
CA ASP A 243 3.83 -12.36 10.27
C ASP A 243 3.87 -11.54 8.96
N SER A 244 2.81 -10.76 8.71
CA SER A 244 2.71 -9.78 7.62
C SER A 244 2.62 -8.35 8.16
N THR A 245 3.06 -7.37 7.38
CA THR A 245 3.15 -5.96 7.80
C THR A 245 2.70 -4.99 6.72
N VAL A 246 2.01 -3.92 7.14
CA VAL A 246 1.65 -2.79 6.29
C VAL A 246 2.06 -1.46 6.92
N PHE A 247 2.71 -0.62 6.12
CA PHE A 247 3.00 0.78 6.45
C PHE A 247 1.98 1.68 5.75
N LEU A 248 1.44 2.66 6.46
CA LEU A 248 0.40 3.57 5.97
C LEU A 248 0.80 5.01 6.28
N ALA A 249 0.80 5.87 5.27
CA ALA A 249 1.23 7.27 5.41
C ALA A 249 0.52 8.21 4.43
N ASN A 250 0.87 9.50 4.52
CA ASN A 250 0.49 10.54 3.56
C ASN A 250 -1.02 10.65 3.31
N PHE A 251 -1.84 10.48 4.36
CA PHE A 251 -3.28 10.65 4.23
C PHE A 251 -3.62 12.07 3.76
N VAL A 252 -4.50 12.18 2.76
CA VAL A 252 -5.06 13.45 2.29
C VAL A 252 -6.53 13.29 1.97
N ALA A 253 -7.35 14.19 2.55
CA ALA A 253 -8.70 14.44 2.13
C ALA A 253 -8.74 15.63 1.15
N SER A 254 -9.44 15.50 0.01
CA SER A 254 -9.46 16.51 -1.05
C SER A 254 -10.88 16.84 -1.52
N PRO A 255 -11.15 18.09 -1.96
CA PRO A 255 -12.35 18.43 -2.73
C PRO A 255 -12.38 17.79 -4.12
N ASP A 256 -11.26 17.24 -4.59
CA ASP A 256 -11.19 16.66 -5.92
C ASP A 256 -12.16 15.48 -6.06
N ILE A 257 -12.90 15.46 -7.16
CA ILE A 257 -13.73 14.32 -7.53
C ILE A 257 -12.81 13.34 -8.26
N LEU A 258 -12.46 12.24 -7.60
CA LEU A 258 -11.89 11.11 -8.30
C LEU A 258 -12.95 10.59 -9.25
N ALA A 259 -12.62 10.49 -10.54
CA ALA A 259 -13.51 9.87 -11.50
C ALA A 259 -13.73 8.43 -11.04
N THR A 260 -14.94 8.09 -10.61
CA THR A 260 -15.32 6.70 -10.37
C THR A 260 -15.00 5.93 -11.66
N PRO A 261 -14.25 4.81 -11.60
CA PRO A 261 -14.05 3.97 -12.77
C PRO A 261 -15.44 3.60 -13.28
N GLU A 262 -15.81 4.06 -14.46
CA GLU A 262 -17.13 3.74 -15.01
C GLU A 262 -17.24 2.21 -15.04
N PRO A 263 -18.27 1.62 -14.42
CA PRO A 263 -18.44 0.19 -14.48
C PRO A 263 -18.45 -0.20 -15.95
N GLY A 264 -17.75 -1.28 -16.31
CA GLY A 264 -17.64 -1.75 -17.71
C GLY A 264 -19.00 -2.00 -18.41
N THR A 265 -20.10 -1.88 -17.67
CA THR A 265 -21.47 -1.76 -18.16
C THR A 265 -21.68 -0.60 -19.14
N ALA A 266 -20.99 0.53 -19.03
CA ALA A 266 -21.09 1.62 -20.01
C ALA A 266 -20.54 1.20 -21.39
N ILE A 267 -19.43 0.46 -21.41
CA ILE A 267 -18.86 -0.14 -22.61
C ILE A 267 -19.79 -1.24 -23.16
N LEU A 268 -20.31 -2.11 -22.29
CA LEU A 268 -21.26 -3.17 -22.67
C LEU A 268 -22.57 -2.61 -23.23
N LEU A 269 -23.10 -1.52 -22.67
CA LEU A 269 -24.28 -0.84 -23.17
C LEU A 269 -24.00 -0.16 -24.51
N GLY A 270 -22.83 0.48 -24.65
CA GLY A 270 -22.37 1.05 -25.91
C GLY A 270 -22.21 0.01 -27.03
N LEU A 271 -21.59 -1.13 -26.72
CA LEU A 271 -21.45 -2.26 -27.63
C LEU A 271 -22.82 -2.91 -27.95
N GLY A 272 -23.70 -3.05 -26.95
CA GLY A 272 -25.05 -3.58 -27.13
C GLY A 272 -25.92 -2.72 -28.05
N LEU A 273 -25.85 -1.38 -27.91
CA LEU A 273 -26.56 -0.44 -28.77
C LEU A 273 -25.98 -0.43 -30.20
N MET A 274 -24.65 -0.51 -30.35
CA MET A 274 -24.02 -0.63 -31.67
C MET A 274 -24.40 -1.94 -32.37
N ALA A 275 -24.42 -3.07 -31.64
CA ALA A 275 -24.86 -4.35 -32.18
C ALA A 275 -26.33 -4.28 -32.65
N LEU A 276 -27.21 -3.65 -31.88
CA LEU A 276 -28.62 -3.47 -32.23
C LEU A 276 -28.81 -2.55 -33.46
N ALA A 277 -28.05 -1.46 -33.54
CA ALA A 277 -28.07 -0.54 -34.68
C ALA A 277 -27.53 -1.21 -35.97
N SER A 278 -26.52 -2.06 -35.85
CA SER A 278 -25.97 -2.83 -36.98
C SER A 278 -26.97 -3.85 -37.55
N ARG A 279 -27.83 -4.42 -36.69
CA ARG A 279 -28.87 -5.39 -37.09
C ARG A 279 -30.02 -4.73 -37.83
N ARG A 280 -30.34 -3.47 -37.49
CA ARG A 280 -31.44 -2.70 -38.12
C ARG A 280 -31.10 -2.19 -39.53
N ARG A 281 -29.81 -2.17 -39.92
CA ARG A 281 -29.37 -1.81 -41.29
C ARG A 281 -29.34 -3.00 -42.26
N ARG A 282 -29.62 -4.22 -41.79
CA ARG A 282 -29.63 -5.44 -42.61
C ARG A 282 -31.04 -6.01 -42.86
N LEU A 283 -32.08 -5.30 -42.44
CA LEU A 283 -33.48 -5.54 -42.82
C LEU A 283 -33.92 -4.42 -43.75
#